data_AF-A0A952GWK2-F1
#
_entry.id   AF-A0A952GWK2-F1
#
_cell.length_a   1.000
_cell.length_b   1.000
_cell.length_c   1.000
_cell.angle_alpha   90.00
_cell.angle_beta   90.00
_cell.angle_gamma   90.00
#
_symmetry.space_group_name_H-M   'P 1'
#
loop_
_entity.id
_entity.type
_entity.pdbx_description
1 polymer ?
#
loop_
_entity_poly.entity_id
_entity_poly.type
_entity_poly.pdbx_seq_one_letter_code
_entity_poly.pdbx_strand_id
1 'polypeptide(L)'
;MMGLSLPHLIVLALVVLVLFGRGRISEMMGDFGKGIKSFKEGMTDETTNRPVTPPPAQIPAQPGQTGIPPQAVQPTLNGDPVADPNRTTP
;
A
#
# COMPACT_ATOMS: atom_id res chain seq x y z
N MET A 1 32.81 37.42 10.81
CA MET A 1 31.42 37.23 10.36
C MET A 1 31.39 36.11 9.32
N MET A 2 31.51 34.85 9.75
CA MET A 2 31.40 33.67 8.88
C MET A 2 30.11 32.93 9.23
N GLY A 3 28.99 33.57 8.89
CA GLY A 3 27.70 32.89 8.94
C GLY A 3 27.72 31.78 7.90
N LEU A 4 27.22 30.59 8.27
CA LEU A 4 26.89 29.53 7.34
C LEU A 4 25.76 30.03 6.42
N SER A 5 26.14 30.87 5.46
CA SER A 5 25.21 31.44 4.49
C SER A 5 24.70 30.31 3.60
N LEU A 6 23.41 30.34 3.28
CA LEU A 6 22.73 29.47 2.31
C LEU A 6 23.59 28.97 1.11
N PRO A 7 24.40 29.80 0.43
CA PRO A 7 25.27 29.33 -0.64
C PRO A 7 26.26 28.22 -0.23
N HIS A 8 26.84 28.27 0.97
CA HIS A 8 27.78 27.24 1.43
C HIS A 8 27.10 25.88 1.61
N LEU A 9 25.85 25.89 2.08
CA LEU A 9 25.04 24.69 2.28
C LEU A 9 24.67 24.05 0.93
N ILE A 10 24.33 24.88 -0.07
CA ILE A 10 24.08 24.41 -1.44
C ILE A 10 25.32 23.78 -2.06
N VAL A 11 26.49 24.42 -1.93
CA VAL A 11 27.75 23.87 -2.46
C VAL A 11 28.09 22.54 -1.79
N LEU A 12 27.93 22.45 -0.46
CA LEU A 12 28.17 21.21 0.28
C LEU A 12 27.21 20.09 -0.15
N ALA A 13 25.92 20.39 -0.31
CA ALA A 13 24.93 19.43 -0.79
C ALA A 13 25.25 18.92 -2.21
N LEU A 14 25.76 19.80 -3.07
CA LEU A 14 26.20 19.44 -4.43
C LEU A 14 27.37 18.46 -4.41
N VAL A 15 28.38 18.72 -3.56
CA VAL A 15 29.53 17.81 -3.39
C VAL A 15 29.07 16.45 -2.89
N VAL A 16 28.22 16.40 -1.87
CA VAL A 16 27.66 15.15 -1.35
C VAL A 16 26.84 14.43 -2.41
N LEU A 17 26.03 15.13 -3.20
CA LEU A 17 25.26 14.55 -4.29
C LEU A 17 26.13 13.93 -5.39
N VAL A 18 27.28 14.52 -5.70
CA VAL A 18 28.24 13.97 -6.67
C VAL A 18 28.95 12.73 -6.11
N LEU A 19 29.36 12.74 -4.85
CA LEU A 19 30.06 11.61 -4.21
C LEU A 19 29.15 10.40 -4.00
N PHE A 20 27.93 10.64 -3.51
CA PHE A 20 26.96 9.58 -3.22
C PHE A 20 26.10 9.21 -4.43
N GLY A 21 25.99 10.11 -5.40
CA GLY A 21 25.15 9.95 -6.58
C GLY A 21 23.65 10.10 -6.29
N ARG A 22 22.88 10.46 -7.32
CA ARG A 22 21.41 10.61 -7.24
C ARG A 22 20.66 9.35 -6.81
N GLY A 23 21.19 8.16 -7.14
CA GLY A 23 20.53 6.89 -6.83
C GLY A 23 20.51 6.55 -5.34
N ARG A 24 21.65 6.68 -4.66
CA ARG A 24 21.76 6.32 -3.24
C ARG A 24 21.04 7.30 -2.31
N ILE A 25 21.08 8.59 -2.62
CA ILE A 25 20.37 9.61 -1.83
C ILE A 25 18.85 9.44 -1.98
N SER A 26 18.30 9.15 -3.17
CA SER A 26 16.86 8.92 -3.33
C SER A 26 16.36 7.68 -2.61
N GLU A 27 17.13 6.58 -2.62
CA GLU A 27 16.78 5.35 -1.92
C GLU A 27 16.77 5.58 -0.39
N MET A 28 17.84 6.19 0.15
CA MET A 28 17.92 6.54 1.57
C MET A 28 16.86 7.57 1.98
N MET A 29 16.65 8.63 1.19
CA MET A 29 15.65 9.66 1.51
C MET A 29 14.22 9.09 1.48
N GLY A 30 13.96 8.06 0.67
CA GLY A 30 12.69 7.35 0.67
C GLY A 30 12.41 6.62 1.98
N ASP A 31 13.38 5.88 2.51
CA ASP A 31 13.24 5.16 3.76
C ASP A 31 13.26 6.09 4.99
N PHE A 32 14.10 7.12 4.98
CA PHE A 32 14.06 8.20 5.98
C PHE A 32 12.73 8.96 5.96
N GLY A 33 12.19 9.26 4.77
CA GLY A 33 10.91 9.95 4.60
C GLY A 33 9.74 9.17 5.17
N LYS A 34 9.71 7.84 4.99
CA LYS A 34 8.70 6.95 5.61
C LYS A 34 8.82 6.96 7.13
N GLY A 35 10.03 6.86 7.68
CA GLY A 35 10.26 6.89 9.13
C GLY A 35 9.80 8.21 9.77
N ILE A 36 10.13 9.35 9.15
CA ILE A 36 9.70 10.67 9.64
C ILE A 36 8.18 10.85 9.47
N LYS A 37 7.58 10.33 8.39
CA LYS A 37 6.12 10.38 8.17
C LYS A 37 5.38 9.57 9.25
N SER A 38 5.80 8.33 9.51
CA SER A 38 5.20 7.49 10.56
C SER A 38 5.41 8.06 11.96
N PHE A 39 6.55 8.71 12.22
CA PHE A 39 6.77 9.41 13.48
C PHE A 39 5.82 10.60 13.66
N LYS A 40 5.62 11.39 12.60
CA LYS A 40 4.67 12.50 12.62
C LYS A 40 3.22 12.03 12.70
N GLU A 41 2.86 10.96 11.99
CA GLU A 41 1.54 10.34 12.07
C GLU A 41 1.28 9.81 13.49
N GLY A 42 2.24 9.13 14.12
CA GLY A 42 2.13 8.66 15.50
C GLY A 42 1.99 9.79 16.53
N MET A 43 2.67 10.93 16.34
CA MET A 43 2.47 12.12 17.19
C MET A 43 1.17 12.87 16.90
N THR A 44 0.62 12.75 15.69
CA THR A 44 -0.63 13.42 15.29
C THR A 44 -1.86 12.60 15.69
N ASP A 45 -1.77 11.26 15.68
CA ASP A 45 -2.87 10.36 16.07
C ASP A 45 -3.27 10.54 17.55
N GLU A 46 -2.31 10.90 18.42
CA GLU A 46 -2.55 11.27 19.82
C GLU A 46 -3.32 12.59 19.98
N THR A 47 -3.37 13.44 18.95
CA THR A 47 -3.93 14.80 19.02
C THR A 47 -5.05 15.10 18.03
N THR A 48 -5.28 14.28 17.01
CA THR A 48 -6.32 14.53 16.00
C THR A 48 -6.75 13.28 15.26
N ASN A 49 -8.07 13.02 15.32
CA ASN A 49 -8.84 12.10 14.52
C ASN A 49 -8.43 12.13 13.02
N ARG A 50 -8.18 10.95 12.45
CA ARG A 50 -7.51 10.66 11.15
C ARG A 50 -7.91 11.57 9.97
N PRO A 51 -6.96 12.16 9.22
CA PRO A 51 -7.17 12.48 7.82
C PRO A 51 -6.95 11.21 6.97
N VAL A 52 -8.02 10.76 6.33
CA VAL A 52 -8.01 9.73 5.29
C VAL A 52 -6.98 10.11 4.22
N THR A 53 -5.90 9.32 4.10
CA THR A 53 -5.13 9.34 2.86
C THR A 53 -6.02 8.61 1.83
N PRO A 54 -6.46 9.27 0.74
CA PRO A 54 -7.28 8.60 -0.26
C PRO A 54 -6.52 7.36 -0.76
N PRO A 55 -7.19 6.21 -0.90
CA PRO A 55 -6.60 5.03 -1.52
C PRO A 55 -5.92 5.47 -2.82
N PRO A 56 -4.66 5.10 -3.08
CA PRO A 56 -4.09 5.29 -4.41
C PRO A 56 -5.07 4.67 -5.37
N ALA A 57 -5.59 5.48 -6.30
CA ALA A 57 -6.67 5.12 -7.20
C ALA A 57 -6.50 3.68 -7.69
N GLN A 58 -7.21 2.75 -7.05
CA GLN A 58 -7.53 1.48 -7.67
C GLN A 58 -8.41 1.91 -8.83
N ILE A 59 -7.84 1.89 -10.03
CA ILE A 59 -8.58 1.97 -11.27
C ILE A 59 -9.79 1.04 -11.06
N PRO A 60 -11.04 1.52 -11.14
CA PRO A 60 -12.19 0.65 -10.99
C PRO A 60 -12.10 -0.39 -12.10
N ALA A 61 -11.66 -1.61 -11.77
CA ALA A 61 -11.84 -2.74 -12.66
C ALA A 61 -13.35 -2.96 -12.74
N GLN A 62 -13.86 -2.63 -13.91
CA GLN A 62 -15.26 -2.40 -14.24
C GLN A 62 -16.14 -3.62 -13.91
N PRO A 63 -17.42 -3.41 -13.50
CA PRO A 63 -18.42 -4.46 -13.51
C PRO A 63 -18.78 -4.77 -14.98
N GLY A 64 -18.32 -5.93 -15.48
CA GLY A 64 -18.67 -6.39 -16.82
C GLY A 64 -17.63 -7.28 -17.48
N GLN A 65 -17.50 -8.53 -17.03
CA GLN A 65 -17.01 -9.60 -17.89
C GLN A 65 -18.09 -10.66 -18.06
N THR A 66 -18.77 -10.55 -19.19
CA THR A 66 -19.66 -11.54 -19.78
C THR A 66 -18.83 -12.73 -20.28
N GLY A 67 -19.21 -13.94 -19.88
CA GLY A 67 -19.10 -15.10 -20.76
C GLY A 67 -18.09 -16.19 -20.39
N ILE A 68 -18.43 -17.03 -19.40
CA ILE A 68 -18.51 -18.50 -19.54
C ILE A 68 -19.20 -19.10 -18.29
N PRO A 69 -20.35 -19.79 -18.41
CA PRO A 69 -20.88 -20.60 -17.32
C PRO A 69 -20.06 -21.90 -17.23
N PRO A 70 -19.52 -22.29 -16.06
CA PRO A 70 -19.13 -23.68 -15.85
C PRO A 70 -20.42 -24.50 -15.73
N GLN A 71 -20.94 -24.96 -16.88
CA GLN A 71 -21.94 -26.00 -16.94
C GLN A 71 -21.39 -27.30 -16.36
N ALA A 72 -22.28 -28.01 -15.68
CA ALA A 72 -22.06 -29.27 -15.00
C ALA A 72 -21.37 -30.34 -15.87
N VAL A 73 -20.32 -30.96 -15.32
CA VAL A 73 -20.05 -32.38 -15.54
C VAL A 73 -19.49 -32.94 -14.22
N GLN A 74 -20.37 -33.45 -13.36
CA GLN A 74 -20.02 -34.27 -12.20
C GLN A 74 -19.91 -35.73 -12.66
N PRO A 75 -18.75 -36.39 -12.52
CA PRO A 75 -18.71 -37.82 -12.32
C PRO A 75 -18.72 -38.08 -10.81
N THR A 76 -19.89 -38.40 -10.25
CA THR A 76 -19.98 -38.89 -8.87
C THR A 76 -19.59 -40.36 -8.87
N LEU A 77 -18.49 -40.71 -8.21
CA LEU A 77 -18.07 -42.10 -8.02
C LEU A 77 -17.49 -42.25 -6.63
N ASN A 78 -18.36 -42.16 -5.61
CA ASN A 78 -18.28 -42.83 -4.30
C ASN A 78 -18.87 -41.94 -3.18
N GLY A 79 -20.06 -42.32 -2.70
CA GLY A 79 -20.50 -42.15 -1.31
C GLY A 79 -21.00 -40.76 -0.90
N ASP A 80 -22.32 -40.65 -0.81
CA ASP A 80 -23.16 -39.66 -0.11
C ASP A 80 -22.47 -38.57 0.77
N PRO A 81 -22.71 -37.28 0.47
CA PRO A 81 -22.71 -36.24 1.48
C PRO A 81 -24.11 -36.11 2.10
N VAL A 82 -24.19 -36.57 3.35
CA VAL A 82 -25.24 -36.28 4.33
C VAL A 82 -25.59 -34.79 4.37
N ALA A 83 -26.88 -34.47 4.19
CA ALA A 83 -27.73 -33.67 5.10
C ALA A 83 -28.89 -33.04 4.30
N ASP A 84 -30.05 -33.70 4.31
CA ASP A 84 -31.32 -33.15 3.83
C ASP A 84 -31.83 -32.09 4.83
N PRO A 85 -31.93 -30.80 4.45
CA PRO A 85 -32.29 -29.72 5.37
C PRO A 85 -33.81 -29.48 5.51
N ASN A 86 -34.71 -30.36 5.04
CA ASN A 86 -36.14 -30.04 5.07
C ASN A 86 -37.12 -31.22 5.19
N ARG A 87 -36.72 -32.36 5.81
CA ARG A 87 -37.69 -33.34 6.30
C ARG A 87 -38.34 -32.88 7.60
N THR A 88 -39.37 -32.06 7.42
CA THR A 88 -40.37 -31.67 8.41
C THR A 88 -41.26 -32.85 8.81
N THR A 89 -41.37 -33.08 10.13
CA THR A 89 -42.54 -33.55 10.90
C THR A 89 -43.08 -34.99 10.73
N PRO A 90 -43.88 -35.51 11.69
CA PRO A 90 -43.99 -35.23 13.14
C PRO A 90 -43.38 -36.33 14.03
#